data_AF-A0A1V4JFL6-F1
#
_entry.id   AF-A0A1V4JFL6-F1
#
_cell.length_a   1.000
_cell.length_b   1.000
_cell.length_c   1.000
_cell.angle_alpha   90.00
_cell.angle_beta   90.00
_cell.angle_gamma   90.00
#
_symmetry.space_group_name_H-M   'P 1'
#
loop_
_entity.id
_entity.type
_entity.pdbx_description
1 polymer ?
#
loop_
_entity_poly.entity_id
_entity_poly.type
_entity_poly.pdbx_seq_one_letter_code
_entity_poly.pdbx_strand_id
1 'polypeptide(L)'
;MAAGDAEGSGGLALLGAVPGAPRCPHGPALLFVKTSQGKEEGRRFYACSACRDRKDCNFFQWEDEKVSETRLAAREEYNRNHQPSFTHRQNVERHKNFVQLPLSKRRFCQECQQLLLPAEWEKHSDHQFLCDISTAQLKSPSQLLYPLENKKTNAQYLFTDRSCQFLLDLIVDLGFRRVLSVGTPRFSKVPGILVLQDNF
;
A
#
# COMPACT_ATOMS: atom_id res chain seq x y z
N MET A 1 3.45 41.16 25.05
CA MET A 1 4.27 40.94 23.84
C MET A 1 4.58 39.46 23.77
N ALA A 2 3.78 38.69 23.03
CA ALA A 2 4.04 37.28 22.76
C ALA A 2 4.62 37.20 21.35
N ALA A 3 5.85 36.70 21.24
CA ALA A 3 6.51 36.46 19.97
C ALA A 3 5.77 35.33 19.24
N GLY A 4 5.31 35.61 18.02
CA GLY A 4 4.75 34.61 17.14
C GLY A 4 5.86 33.72 16.60
N ASP A 5 5.68 32.40 16.71
CA ASP A 5 6.49 31.41 16.04
C ASP A 5 6.32 31.57 14.53
N ALA A 6 7.32 32.18 13.88
CA ALA A 6 7.40 32.26 12.45
C ALA A 6 7.74 30.88 11.87
N GLU A 7 6.74 30.17 11.35
CA GLU A 7 6.93 29.05 10.45
C GLU A 7 7.67 29.56 9.20
N GLY A 8 9.00 29.41 9.19
CA GLY A 8 9.84 29.75 8.05
C GLY A 8 9.47 28.92 6.83
N SER A 9 8.91 29.57 5.80
CA SER A 9 8.52 28.98 4.53
C SER A 9 9.74 28.60 3.67
N GLY A 10 10.41 27.51 4.03
CA GLY A 10 11.41 26.87 3.18
C GLY A 10 10.74 25.98 2.13
N GLY A 11 11.12 26.13 0.86
CA GLY A 11 10.63 25.27 -0.22
C GLY A 11 11.15 23.83 -0.09
N LEU A 12 10.27 22.85 -0.33
CA LEU A 12 10.60 21.43 -0.44
C LEU A 12 10.40 20.99 -1.89
N ALA A 13 11.44 20.46 -2.52
CA ALA A 13 11.35 19.91 -3.88
C ALA A 13 11.78 18.43 -3.91
N LEU A 14 11.07 17.63 -4.71
CA LEU A 14 11.40 16.23 -4.98
C LEU A 14 12.41 16.16 -6.13
N LEU A 15 13.53 15.49 -5.91
CA LEU A 15 14.54 15.21 -6.95
C LEU A 15 14.33 13.83 -7.61
N GLY A 16 13.58 12.92 -6.96
CA GLY A 16 13.15 11.66 -7.54
C GLY A 16 13.87 10.42 -6.98
N ALA A 17 13.78 9.31 -7.71
CA ALA A 17 14.45 8.06 -7.36
C ALA A 17 15.90 8.08 -7.84
N VAL A 18 16.83 7.61 -6.99
CA VAL A 18 18.28 7.62 -7.27
C VAL A 18 18.84 6.20 -7.09
N PRO A 19 19.74 5.73 -7.97
CA PRO A 19 20.42 4.44 -7.78
C PRO A 19 21.14 4.37 -6.43
N GLY A 20 20.99 3.26 -5.71
CA GLY A 20 21.60 3.09 -4.39
C GLY A 20 20.89 3.84 -3.25
N ALA A 21 19.71 4.42 -3.49
CA ALA A 21 18.93 5.04 -2.44
C ALA A 21 18.65 4.06 -1.28
N PRO A 22 18.74 4.53 -0.02
CA PRO A 22 18.44 3.70 1.12
C PRO A 22 16.97 3.27 1.10
N ARG A 23 16.69 2.12 1.71
CA ARG A 23 15.37 1.48 1.68
C ARG A 23 14.65 1.64 3.01
N CYS A 24 13.34 1.83 2.94
CA CYS A 24 12.40 1.69 4.05
C CYS A 24 11.55 0.43 3.86
N PRO A 25 10.59 0.10 4.75
CA PRO A 25 9.73 -1.07 4.59
C PRO A 25 8.95 -1.08 3.26
N HIS A 26 8.66 0.11 2.71
CA HIS A 26 7.88 0.30 1.48
C HIS A 26 8.74 0.34 0.20
N GLY A 27 10.05 0.07 0.29
CA GLY A 27 10.97 0.08 -0.84
C GLY A 27 11.98 1.23 -0.84
N PRO A 28 12.61 1.52 -2.01
CA PRO A 28 13.59 2.59 -2.15
C PRO A 28 13.01 3.97 -1.78
N ALA A 29 13.74 4.73 -0.98
CA ALA A 29 13.38 6.09 -0.62
C ALA A 29 13.58 7.05 -1.81
N LEU A 30 12.88 8.18 -1.78
CA LEU A 30 13.04 9.27 -2.74
C LEU A 30 13.96 10.36 -2.17
N LEU A 31 14.73 11.00 -3.05
CA LEU A 31 15.59 12.13 -2.70
C LEU A 31 14.81 13.44 -2.80
N PHE A 32 14.90 14.25 -1.76
CA PHE A 32 14.29 15.58 -1.65
C PHE A 32 15.37 16.62 -1.39
N VAL A 33 15.08 17.88 -1.69
CA VAL A 33 15.90 19.03 -1.30
C VAL A 33 15.04 20.01 -0.53
N LYS A 34 15.54 20.44 0.64
CA LYS A 34 14.93 21.51 1.44
C LYS A 34 15.75 22.78 1.27
N THR A 35 15.17 23.79 0.64
CA THR A 35 15.75 25.13 0.55
C THR A 35 15.36 25.93 1.80
N SER A 36 16.34 26.56 2.43
CA SER A 36 16.10 27.55 3.50
C SER A 36 16.28 28.94 2.90
N GLN A 37 15.45 29.92 3.31
CA GLN A 37 15.63 31.31 2.88
C GLN A 37 17.08 31.77 3.13
N GLY A 38 17.77 32.23 2.08
CA GLY A 38 19.14 32.76 2.17
C GLY A 38 20.28 31.77 1.90
N LYS A 39 20.00 30.49 1.60
CA LYS A 39 21.01 29.55 1.07
C LYS A 39 20.65 29.16 -0.37
N GLU A 40 21.55 29.43 -1.32
CA GLU A 40 21.36 29.03 -2.73
C GLU A 40 21.31 27.50 -2.90
N GLU A 41 22.07 26.76 -2.09
CA GLU A 41 22.05 25.30 -2.09
C GLU A 41 21.21 24.76 -0.91
N GLY A 42 20.03 24.22 -1.23
CA GLY A 42 19.22 23.49 -0.27
C GLY A 42 19.87 22.16 0.14
N ARG A 43 19.57 21.65 1.34
CA ARG A 43 20.13 20.38 1.82
C ARG A 43 19.26 19.20 1.38
N ARG A 44 19.91 18.14 0.91
CA ARG A 44 19.24 16.96 0.35
C ARG A 44 19.06 15.83 1.34
N PHE A 45 17.93 15.13 1.30
CA PHE A 45 17.59 14.03 2.19
C PHE A 45 16.70 12.99 1.53
N TYR A 46 16.77 11.76 2.02
CA TYR A 46 15.91 10.66 1.63
C TYR A 46 14.71 10.52 2.57
N ALA A 47 13.52 10.30 1.99
CA ALA A 47 12.30 9.98 2.73
C ALA A 47 11.44 8.94 2.01
N CYS A 48 10.45 8.36 2.72
CA CYS A 48 9.57 7.32 2.19
C CYS A 48 8.86 7.76 0.89
N SER A 49 8.79 6.86 -0.08
CA SER A 49 8.09 7.06 -1.35
C SER A 49 6.57 6.90 -1.25
N ALA A 50 6.10 6.06 -0.32
CA ALA A 50 4.69 5.67 -0.19
C ALA A 50 3.94 6.38 0.95
N CYS A 51 4.64 6.86 1.98
CA CYS A 51 4.01 7.49 3.16
C CYS A 51 4.37 8.96 3.23
N ARG A 52 3.35 9.83 3.29
CA ARG A 52 3.54 11.28 3.43
C ARG A 52 3.76 11.71 4.88
N ASP A 53 3.21 10.97 5.83
CA ASP A 53 3.38 11.23 7.26
C ASP A 53 4.53 10.38 7.85
N ARG A 54 5.33 11.00 8.71
CA ARG A 54 6.40 10.31 9.43
C ARG A 54 5.87 9.35 10.51
N LYS A 55 4.60 9.48 10.90
CA LYS A 55 3.95 8.54 11.81
C LYS A 55 3.73 7.17 11.17
N ASP A 56 3.45 7.15 9.87
CA ASP A 56 3.20 5.92 9.12
C ASP A 56 4.52 5.29 8.62
N CYS A 57 5.50 6.13 8.27
CA CYS A 57 6.89 5.68 8.04
C CYS A 57 7.87 6.76 8.48
N ASN A 58 8.62 6.50 9.55
CA ASN A 58 9.55 7.47 10.13
C ASN A 58 10.90 7.56 9.41
N PHE A 59 11.04 6.91 8.24
CA PHE A 59 12.29 6.85 7.50
C PHE A 59 12.76 8.24 7.08
N PHE A 60 13.99 8.58 7.48
CA PHE A 60 14.67 9.82 7.10
C PHE A 60 16.19 9.62 7.17
N GLN A 61 16.91 10.17 6.20
CA GLN A 61 18.38 10.17 6.17
C GLN A 61 18.88 11.34 5.33
N TRP A 62 19.86 12.11 5.80
CA TRP A 62 20.48 13.12 4.94
C TRP A 62 21.36 12.47 3.87
N GLU A 63 21.44 13.07 2.67
CA GLU A 63 22.25 12.50 1.57
C GLU A 63 23.73 12.38 1.93
N ASP A 64 24.24 13.35 2.68
CA ASP A 64 25.63 13.44 3.15
C ASP A 64 25.89 12.67 4.46
N GLU A 65 24.87 12.04 5.04
CA GLU A 65 24.99 11.33 6.32
C GLU A 65 25.69 9.98 6.15
N LYS A 66 26.85 9.83 6.80
CA LYS A 66 27.50 8.54 6.97
C LYS A 66 26.77 7.72 8.03
N VAL A 67 26.12 6.64 7.61
CA VAL A 67 25.39 5.73 8.51
C VAL A 67 26.33 4.63 8.99
N SER A 68 26.37 4.39 10.30
CA SER A 68 27.15 3.29 10.88
C SER A 68 26.56 1.92 10.54
N GLU A 69 27.39 0.88 10.53
CA GLU A 69 26.95 -0.50 10.29
C GLU A 69 25.85 -0.95 11.25
N THR A 70 25.97 -0.60 12.54
CA THR A 70 24.94 -0.91 13.56
C THR A 70 23.58 -0.30 13.20
N ARG A 71 23.57 0.94 12.69
CA ARG A 71 22.32 1.62 12.32
C ARG A 71 21.74 1.10 11.01
N LEU A 72 22.59 0.63 10.09
CA LEU A 72 22.16 -0.10 8.89
C LEU A 72 21.51 -1.44 9.28
N ALA A 73 22.15 -2.24 10.13
CA ALA A 73 21.61 -3.51 10.60
C ALA A 73 20.27 -3.35 11.33
N ALA A 74 20.15 -2.36 12.22
CA ALA A 74 18.89 -2.05 12.91
C ALA A 74 17.77 -1.65 11.93
N ARG A 75 18.11 -0.91 10.86
CA ARG A 75 17.17 -0.55 9.81
C ARG A 75 16.73 -1.77 9.01
N GLU A 76 17.64 -2.65 8.64
CA GLU A 76 17.31 -3.87 7.91
C GLU A 76 16.38 -4.78 8.71
N GLU A 77 16.64 -4.92 10.01
CA GLU A 77 15.77 -5.66 10.92
C GLU A 77 14.38 -5.01 11.05
N TYR A 78 14.32 -3.68 11.22
CA TYR A 78 13.06 -2.95 11.21
C TYR A 78 12.28 -3.17 9.90
N ASN A 79 12.96 -3.05 8.74
CA ASN A 79 12.36 -3.26 7.43
C ASN A 79 11.82 -4.68 7.26
N ARG A 80 12.54 -5.69 7.76
CA ARG A 80 12.14 -7.10 7.74
C ARG A 80 10.87 -7.34 8.56
N ASN A 81 10.79 -6.75 9.75
CA ASN A 81 9.66 -6.93 10.67
C ASN A 81 8.39 -6.19 10.26
N HIS A 82 8.50 -5.23 9.33
CA HIS A 82 7.36 -4.47 8.78
C HIS A 82 6.98 -4.95 7.37
N GLN A 83 7.48 -6.11 6.93
CA GLN A 83 6.98 -6.75 5.71
C GLN A 83 5.61 -7.41 5.95
N PRO A 84 4.77 -7.54 4.90
CA PRO A 84 3.54 -8.31 4.99
C PRO A 84 3.78 -9.74 5.50
N SER A 85 2.86 -10.26 6.32
CA SER A 85 2.99 -11.58 6.94
C SER A 85 3.11 -12.74 5.94
N PHE A 86 2.59 -12.55 4.73
CA PHE A 86 2.66 -13.51 3.65
C PHE A 86 3.26 -12.87 2.40
N THR A 87 4.21 -13.56 1.80
CA THR A 87 4.70 -13.22 0.46
C THR A 87 3.58 -13.37 -0.58
N HIS A 88 3.71 -12.70 -1.73
CA HIS A 88 2.77 -12.84 -2.84
C HIS A 88 2.56 -14.31 -3.25
N ARG A 89 3.65 -15.09 -3.36
CA ARG A 89 3.59 -16.52 -3.69
C ARG A 89 2.77 -17.33 -2.68
N GLN A 90 2.94 -17.05 -1.39
CA GLN A 90 2.13 -17.68 -0.34
C GLN A 90 0.66 -17.27 -0.45
N ASN A 91 0.36 -16.00 -0.70
CA ASN A 91 -1.03 -15.55 -0.87
C ASN A 91 -1.72 -16.20 -2.07
N VAL A 92 -1.01 -16.37 -3.20
CA VAL A 92 -1.53 -17.11 -4.36
C VAL A 92 -1.86 -18.55 -3.99
N GLU A 93 -0.98 -19.24 -3.27
CA GLU A 93 -1.18 -20.63 -2.86
C GLU A 93 -2.31 -20.76 -1.84
N ARG A 94 -2.36 -19.89 -0.84
CA ARG A 94 -3.45 -19.80 0.14
C ARG A 94 -4.79 -19.60 -0.55
N HIS A 95 -4.86 -18.67 -1.52
CA HIS A 95 -6.09 -18.42 -2.28
C HIS A 95 -6.54 -19.66 -3.06
N LYS A 96 -5.62 -20.37 -3.74
CA LYS A 96 -5.96 -21.63 -4.44
C LYS A 96 -6.55 -22.67 -3.49
N ASN A 97 -5.90 -22.89 -2.35
CA ASN A 97 -6.38 -23.82 -1.33
C ASN A 97 -7.74 -23.39 -0.77
N PHE A 98 -7.93 -22.08 -0.53
CA PHE A 98 -9.20 -21.53 -0.04
C PHE A 98 -10.36 -21.74 -1.01
N VAL A 99 -10.15 -21.52 -2.32
CA VAL A 99 -11.19 -21.72 -3.35
C VAL A 99 -11.61 -23.19 -3.48
N GLN A 100 -10.73 -24.14 -3.13
CA GLN A 100 -11.07 -25.57 -3.16
C GLN A 100 -11.89 -26.01 -1.94
N LEU A 101 -11.96 -25.20 -0.87
CA LEU A 101 -12.74 -25.53 0.30
C LEU A 101 -14.25 -25.55 -0.02
N PRO A 102 -15.04 -26.43 0.65
CA PRO A 102 -16.49 -26.32 0.68
C PRO A 102 -16.93 -24.95 1.20
N LEU A 103 -18.08 -24.46 0.74
CA LEU A 103 -18.59 -23.13 1.09
C LEU A 103 -18.64 -22.91 2.61
N SER A 104 -19.13 -23.90 3.37
CA SER A 104 -19.21 -23.90 4.83
C SER A 104 -17.89 -23.74 5.58
N LYS A 105 -16.76 -23.96 4.89
CA LYS A 105 -15.41 -23.81 5.44
C LYS A 105 -14.69 -22.55 4.96
N ARG A 106 -15.34 -21.70 4.15
CA ARG A 106 -14.77 -20.45 3.66
C ARG A 106 -15.10 -19.32 4.62
N ARG A 107 -14.11 -18.91 5.40
CA ARG A 107 -14.24 -17.82 6.37
C ARG A 107 -13.32 -16.67 6.03
N PHE A 108 -13.81 -15.45 6.21
CA PHE A 108 -13.03 -14.22 6.11
C PHE A 108 -13.08 -13.50 7.45
N CYS A 109 -11.91 -13.17 8.02
CA CYS A 109 -11.82 -12.40 9.25
C CYS A 109 -11.87 -10.91 8.94
N GLN A 110 -12.85 -10.21 9.52
CA GLN A 110 -13.04 -8.78 9.28
C GLN A 110 -12.04 -7.91 10.03
N GLU A 111 -11.51 -8.37 11.16
CA GLU A 111 -10.51 -7.60 11.92
C GLU A 111 -9.13 -7.72 11.28
N CYS A 112 -8.74 -8.94 10.90
CA CYS A 112 -7.45 -9.18 10.25
C CYS A 112 -7.47 -8.91 8.75
N GLN A 113 -8.64 -8.70 8.14
CA GLN A 113 -8.83 -8.53 6.70
C GLN A 113 -8.24 -9.69 5.87
N GLN A 114 -8.43 -10.93 6.33
CA GLN A 114 -7.78 -12.12 5.79
C GLN A 114 -8.74 -13.27 5.51
N LEU A 115 -8.50 -13.98 4.40
CA LEU A 115 -9.11 -15.29 4.14
C LEU A 115 -8.46 -16.33 5.05
N LEU A 116 -9.29 -17.09 5.77
CA LEU A 116 -8.83 -18.07 6.75
C LEU A 116 -8.91 -19.48 6.23
N LEU A 117 -7.81 -20.21 6.35
CA LEU A 117 -7.78 -21.65 6.18
C LEU A 117 -8.23 -22.33 7.48
N PRO A 118 -8.75 -23.58 7.43
CA PRO A 118 -9.26 -24.28 8.61
C PRO A 118 -8.27 -24.36 9.79
N ALA A 119 -6.97 -24.48 9.51
CA ALA A 119 -5.92 -24.56 10.53
C ALA A 119 -5.71 -23.24 11.31
N GLU A 120 -6.32 -22.14 10.88
CA GLU A 120 -6.11 -20.81 11.45
C GLU A 120 -7.29 -20.35 12.31
N TRP A 121 -8.39 -21.11 12.33
CA TRP A 121 -9.61 -20.69 13.00
C TRP A 121 -9.43 -20.45 14.50
N GLU A 122 -8.61 -21.27 15.16
CA GLU A 122 -8.34 -21.14 16.60
C GLU A 122 -7.67 -19.81 16.94
N LYS A 123 -6.75 -19.32 16.10
CA LYS A 123 -6.04 -18.06 16.34
C LYS A 123 -6.92 -16.82 16.18
N HIS A 124 -8.10 -16.99 15.58
CA HIS A 124 -9.03 -15.91 15.35
C HIS A 124 -10.34 -16.12 16.12
N SER A 125 -10.44 -17.06 17.06
CA SER A 125 -11.70 -17.45 17.71
C SER A 125 -12.54 -16.28 18.23
N ASP A 126 -11.86 -15.23 18.68
CA ASP A 126 -12.46 -14.06 19.32
C ASP A 126 -12.73 -12.91 18.33
N HIS A 127 -12.49 -13.11 17.03
CA HIS A 127 -12.67 -12.10 15.99
C HIS A 127 -14.01 -12.22 15.28
N GLN A 128 -14.42 -11.15 14.61
CA GLN A 128 -15.57 -11.14 13.71
C GLN A 128 -15.26 -11.76 12.34
N PHE A 129 -16.20 -12.56 11.84
CA PHE A 129 -16.06 -13.28 10.58
C PHE A 129 -17.27 -13.15 9.67
N LEU A 130 -16.98 -13.20 8.37
CA LEU A 130 -17.94 -13.53 7.33
C LEU A 130 -17.76 -15.00 6.94
N CYS A 131 -18.85 -15.77 6.98
CA CYS A 131 -18.89 -17.17 6.59
C CYS A 131 -19.41 -17.33 5.16
N ASP A 132 -19.27 -18.54 4.61
CA ASP A 132 -19.85 -18.93 3.33
C ASP A 132 -19.43 -18.01 2.17
N ILE A 133 -18.14 -17.64 2.11
CA ILE A 133 -17.62 -16.74 1.09
C ILE A 133 -17.69 -17.38 -0.30
N SER A 134 -18.61 -16.85 -1.12
CA SER A 134 -18.83 -17.32 -2.48
C SER A 134 -17.69 -16.94 -3.42
N THR A 135 -17.54 -17.69 -4.51
CA THR A 135 -16.57 -17.36 -5.57
C THR A 135 -16.87 -15.99 -6.22
N ALA A 136 -18.13 -15.54 -6.24
CA ALA A 136 -18.50 -14.22 -6.74
C ALA A 136 -17.95 -13.09 -5.84
N GLN A 137 -18.01 -13.27 -4.52
CA GLN A 137 -17.41 -12.34 -3.56
C GLN A 137 -15.89 -12.30 -3.68
N LEU A 138 -15.23 -13.45 -3.90
CA LEU A 138 -13.78 -13.50 -4.13
C LEU A 138 -13.34 -12.76 -5.40
N LYS A 139 -14.19 -12.74 -6.44
CA LYS A 139 -13.97 -11.93 -7.65
C LYS A 139 -14.20 -10.43 -7.43
N SER A 140 -14.69 -10.03 -6.26
CA SER A 140 -14.98 -8.64 -5.89
C SER A 140 -14.31 -8.26 -4.55
N PRO A 141 -12.97 -8.31 -4.41
CA PRO A 141 -12.30 -8.11 -3.12
C PRO A 141 -12.61 -6.76 -2.47
N SER A 142 -12.85 -5.71 -3.26
CA SER A 142 -13.20 -4.37 -2.78
C SER A 142 -14.59 -4.25 -2.13
N GLN A 143 -15.39 -5.32 -2.15
CA GLN A 143 -16.64 -5.43 -1.39
C GLN A 143 -16.48 -6.26 -0.12
N LEU A 144 -15.38 -7.01 -0.01
CA LEU A 144 -15.05 -7.83 1.16
C LEU A 144 -14.11 -7.09 2.11
N LEU A 145 -13.11 -6.42 1.55
CA LEU A 145 -12.14 -5.60 2.26
C LEU A 145 -12.71 -4.21 2.52
N TYR A 146 -12.48 -3.65 3.71
CA TYR A 146 -12.81 -2.26 3.96
C TYR A 146 -11.78 -1.33 3.27
N PRO A 147 -12.21 -0.15 2.80
CA PRO A 147 -11.30 0.80 2.17
C PRO A 147 -10.32 1.41 3.18
N LEU A 148 -9.04 1.50 2.79
CA LEU A 148 -8.00 2.20 3.55
C LEU A 148 -8.02 3.70 3.23
N GLU A 149 -8.92 4.45 3.87
CA GLU A 149 -9.22 5.84 3.49
C GLU A 149 -8.21 6.89 4.01
N ASN A 150 -7.17 6.48 4.76
CA ASN A 150 -6.16 7.42 5.27
C ASN A 150 -5.44 8.13 4.11
N LYS A 151 -5.73 9.42 3.94
CA LYS A 151 -5.20 10.28 2.87
C LYS A 151 -3.68 10.46 2.85
N LYS A 152 -2.98 10.10 3.93
CA LYS A 152 -1.52 10.26 4.06
C LYS A 152 -0.74 9.01 3.67
N THR A 153 -1.42 7.88 3.51
CA THR A 153 -0.84 6.59 3.12
C THR A 153 -1.52 6.06 1.86
N ASN A 154 -2.68 5.41 2.03
CA ASN A 154 -3.34 4.65 0.98
C ASN A 154 -4.33 5.48 0.16
N ALA A 155 -5.08 6.38 0.81
CA ALA A 155 -6.11 7.21 0.19
C ALA A 155 -7.06 6.41 -0.73
N GLN A 156 -7.51 5.24 -0.28
CA GLN A 156 -8.27 4.31 -1.12
C GLN A 156 -9.73 4.75 -1.27
N TYR A 157 -9.98 5.67 -2.19
CA TYR A 157 -11.33 6.12 -2.54
C TYR A 157 -11.89 5.25 -3.67
N LEU A 158 -12.88 4.45 -3.33
CA LEU A 158 -13.45 3.49 -4.25
C LEU A 158 -14.53 4.14 -5.13
N PHE A 159 -14.47 3.88 -6.43
CA PHE A 159 -15.51 4.31 -7.38
C PHE A 159 -16.87 3.71 -7.04
N THR A 160 -17.93 4.47 -7.36
CA THR A 160 -19.29 3.93 -7.36
C THR A 160 -19.47 2.92 -8.48
N ASP A 161 -20.43 1.99 -8.31
CA ASP A 161 -20.70 0.98 -9.34
C ASP A 161 -21.14 1.62 -10.67
N ARG A 162 -21.88 2.74 -10.62
CA ARG A 162 -22.27 3.51 -11.82
C ARG A 162 -21.06 4.07 -12.55
N SER A 163 -20.11 4.66 -11.83
CA SER A 163 -18.88 5.21 -12.42
C SER A 163 -17.99 4.12 -12.98
N CYS A 164 -17.88 2.98 -12.29
CA CYS A 164 -17.17 1.82 -12.80
C CYS A 164 -17.79 1.38 -14.14
N GLN A 165 -19.10 1.14 -14.19
CA GLN A 165 -19.77 0.65 -15.39
C GLN A 165 -19.56 1.62 -16.57
N PHE A 166 -19.77 2.92 -16.36
CA PHE A 166 -19.53 3.93 -17.39
C PHE A 166 -18.10 3.88 -17.95
N LEU A 167 -17.10 3.78 -17.07
CA LEU A 167 -15.69 3.71 -17.49
C LEU A 167 -15.38 2.42 -18.25
N LEU A 168 -16.04 1.31 -17.91
CA LEU A 168 -15.89 0.05 -18.62
C LEU A 168 -16.52 0.08 -20.00
N ASP A 169 -17.74 0.61 -20.11
CA ASP A 169 -18.43 0.77 -21.39
C ASP A 169 -17.59 1.63 -22.33
N LEU A 170 -17.03 2.74 -21.83
CA LEU A 170 -16.14 3.60 -22.60
C LEU A 170 -14.88 2.87 -23.10
N ILE A 171 -14.23 2.06 -22.26
CA ILE A 171 -13.04 1.29 -22.65
C ILE A 171 -13.37 0.30 -23.77
N VAL A 172 -14.53 -0.36 -23.67
CA VAL A 172 -15.01 -1.33 -24.67
C VAL A 172 -15.37 -0.63 -25.98
N ASP A 173 -16.09 0.49 -25.91
CA ASP A 173 -16.51 1.27 -27.08
C ASP A 173 -15.32 1.85 -27.85
N LEU A 174 -14.25 2.21 -27.15
CA LEU A 174 -12.98 2.65 -27.77
C LEU A 174 -12.15 1.47 -28.33
N GLY A 175 -12.60 0.22 -28.15
CA GLY A 175 -11.96 -0.97 -28.71
C GLY A 175 -10.73 -1.47 -27.96
N PHE A 176 -10.51 -1.01 -26.72
CA PHE A 176 -9.38 -1.49 -25.91
C PHE A 176 -9.63 -2.91 -25.39
N ARG A 177 -8.62 -3.79 -25.52
CA ARG A 177 -8.71 -5.21 -25.11
C ARG A 177 -7.93 -5.55 -23.85
N ARG A 178 -7.00 -4.68 -23.46
CA ARG A 178 -6.14 -4.86 -22.30
C ARG A 178 -6.04 -3.53 -21.58
N VAL A 179 -6.28 -3.56 -20.29
CA VAL A 179 -6.19 -2.38 -19.41
C VAL A 179 -5.16 -2.70 -18.35
N LEU A 180 -4.22 -1.78 -18.15
CA LEU A 180 -3.30 -1.80 -17.03
C LEU A 180 -3.91 -0.93 -15.92
N SER A 181 -4.45 -1.58 -14.90
CA SER A 181 -5.05 -0.88 -13.76
C SER A 181 -4.04 -0.73 -12.64
N VAL A 182 -3.58 0.49 -12.40
CA VAL A 182 -2.70 0.88 -11.27
C VAL A 182 -3.54 1.65 -10.26
N GLY A 183 -3.56 1.21 -9.00
CA GLY A 183 -4.28 1.91 -7.92
C GLY A 183 -5.80 1.94 -8.07
N THR A 184 -6.40 1.04 -8.86
CA THR A 184 -7.84 1.04 -9.18
C THR A 184 -8.51 -0.31 -8.85
N PRO A 185 -8.56 -0.69 -7.55
CA PRO A 185 -8.92 -2.05 -7.13
C PRO A 185 -10.35 -2.49 -7.49
N ARG A 186 -11.29 -1.55 -7.70
CA ARG A 186 -12.67 -1.85 -8.13
C ARG A 186 -12.80 -2.24 -9.60
N PHE A 187 -11.80 -1.96 -10.44
CA PHE A 187 -11.79 -2.33 -11.86
C PHE A 187 -11.42 -3.80 -12.10
N SER A 188 -11.05 -4.55 -11.05
CA SER A 188 -10.65 -5.97 -11.12
C SER A 188 -11.76 -6.94 -11.54
N LYS A 189 -13.02 -6.48 -11.62
CA LYS A 189 -14.19 -7.33 -11.95
C LYS A 189 -14.31 -7.69 -13.44
N VAL A 190 -13.42 -7.22 -14.30
CA VAL A 190 -13.59 -7.28 -15.75
C VAL A 190 -12.70 -8.37 -16.37
N PRO A 191 -13.27 -9.30 -17.16
CA PRO A 191 -12.49 -10.26 -17.92
C PRO A 191 -11.51 -9.54 -18.86
N GLY A 192 -10.20 -9.82 -18.74
CA GLY A 192 -9.17 -9.26 -19.63
C GLY A 192 -8.42 -8.02 -19.11
N ILE A 193 -8.77 -7.51 -17.93
CA ILE A 193 -8.00 -6.43 -17.26
C ILE A 193 -6.89 -7.04 -16.40
N LEU A 194 -5.65 -6.58 -16.62
CA LEU A 194 -4.52 -6.87 -15.74
C LEU A 194 -4.48 -5.78 -14.68
N VAL A 195 -4.96 -6.11 -13.48
CA VAL A 195 -4.82 -5.21 -12.34
C VAL A 195 -3.49 -5.49 -11.66
N LEU A 196 -2.60 -4.50 -11.68
CA LEU A 196 -1.47 -4.48 -10.76
C LEU A 196 -2.00 -3.90 -9.45
N GLN A 197 -2.39 -4.80 -8.55
CA GLN A 197 -2.54 -4.46 -7.14
C GLN A 197 -1.15 -4.55 -6.52
N ASP A 198 -0.48 -3.41 -6.39
CA ASP A 198 0.63 -3.30 -5.47
C ASP A 198 0.04 -3.48 -4.07
N ASN A 199 0.15 -4.70 -3.54
CA ASN A 199 -0.05 -4.95 -2.12
C ASN A 199 1.14 -4.33 -1.41
N PHE A 200 0.96 -3.13 -0.87
CA PHE A 200 1.83 -2.56 0.15
C PHE A 200 1.43 -3.12 1.51
#